data_AF-A0A5C6EG03-F1
#
_entry.id   AF-A0A5C6EG03-F1
#
_cell.length_a   1.000
_cell.length_b   1.000
_cell.length_c   1.000
_cell.angle_alpha   90.00
_cell.angle_beta   90.00
_cell.angle_gamma   90.00
#
_symmetry.space_group_name_H-M   'P 1'
#
loop_
_entity.id
_entity.type
_entity.pdbx_description
1 polymer ?
#
loop_
_entity_poly.entity_id
_entity_poly.type
_entity_poly.pdbx_seq_one_letter_code
_entity_poly.pdbx_strand_id
1 'polypeptide(L)'
;MEPHEPSAPPSLWQENHGNLLLGFAVLVTIGGAMILLYIQNRFVPPRFPNEASIVIPDSPDGVETPVDGNAISVSLMGAANDEGTFRLAFYENSESFNDVERAFLRTTAPIKDGECRIRVGYEMIPEEFAVAAYHDENDNGVLDRNRLGIPTERYGFSSNARGLTGPPDYEEATVQRPEVGGSITIAIR
;
A
#
# COMPACT_ATOMS: atom_id res chain seq x y z
N MET A 1 -28.77 71.27 -11.83
CA MET A 1 -27.57 70.96 -11.03
C MET A 1 -28.04 70.10 -9.88
N GLU A 2 -28.00 68.79 -10.04
CA GLU A 2 -28.33 67.87 -8.96
C GLU A 2 -27.15 67.81 -7.98
N PRO A 3 -27.40 67.85 -6.66
CA PRO A 3 -26.34 67.78 -5.66
C PRO A 3 -25.76 66.36 -5.64
N HIS A 4 -24.45 66.26 -5.83
CA HIS A 4 -23.70 65.02 -5.61
C HIS A 4 -23.70 64.71 -4.11
N GLU A 5 -24.39 63.66 -3.69
CA GLU A 5 -24.23 63.11 -2.35
C GLU A 5 -22.83 62.48 -2.20
N PRO A 6 -22.15 62.70 -1.06
CA PRO A 6 -20.87 62.07 -0.79
C PRO A 6 -21.05 60.56 -0.60
N SER A 7 -20.19 59.77 -1.24
CA SER A 7 -20.17 58.30 -1.09
C SER A 7 -19.92 57.92 0.38
N ALA A 8 -20.65 56.92 0.87
CA ALA A 8 -20.45 56.38 2.20
C ALA A 8 -19.01 55.89 2.43
N PRO A 9 -18.46 56.03 3.64
CA PRO A 9 -17.10 55.59 3.94
C PRO A 9 -16.97 54.07 3.78
N PRO A 10 -15.76 53.57 3.42
CA PRO A 10 -15.52 52.13 3.30
C PRO A 10 -15.77 51.43 4.63
N SER A 11 -16.19 50.16 4.55
CA SER A 11 -16.37 49.36 5.77
C SER A 11 -15.01 48.94 6.36
N LEU A 12 -14.97 48.66 7.66
CA LEU A 12 -13.77 48.14 8.34
C LEU A 12 -13.19 46.88 7.65
N TRP A 13 -14.04 46.09 6.98
CA TRP A 13 -13.63 44.94 6.18
C TRP A 13 -12.85 45.35 4.92
N GLN A 14 -13.30 46.41 4.24
CA GLN A 14 -12.64 46.93 3.05
C GLN A 14 -11.33 47.65 3.40
N GLU A 15 -11.33 48.43 4.50
CA GLU A 15 -10.14 49.13 4.98
C GLU A 15 -9.01 48.15 5.38
N ASN A 16 -9.36 47.03 6.03
CA ASN A 16 -8.39 46.02 6.46
C ASN A 16 -8.13 44.93 5.41
N HIS A 17 -8.47 45.16 4.14
CA HIS A 17 -8.26 44.19 3.06
C HIS A 17 -8.84 42.79 3.37
N GLY A 18 -10.03 42.71 3.97
CA GLY A 18 -10.61 41.47 4.48
C GLY A 18 -10.70 40.33 3.46
N ASN A 19 -10.95 40.63 2.18
CA ASN A 19 -10.94 39.61 1.11
C ASN A 19 -9.55 38.99 0.90
N LEU A 20 -8.47 39.78 1.01
CA LEU A 20 -7.10 39.30 0.92
C LEU A 20 -6.72 38.48 2.15
N LEU A 21 -7.13 38.92 3.34
CA LEU A 21 -6.92 38.17 4.59
C LEU A 21 -7.66 36.83 4.58
N LEU A 22 -8.90 36.81 4.08
CA LEU A 22 -9.67 35.58 3.93
C LEU A 22 -9.02 34.63 2.90
N GLY A 23 -8.58 35.15 1.76
CA GLY A 23 -7.85 34.37 0.75
C GLY A 23 -6.55 33.78 1.30
N PHE A 24 -5.80 34.55 2.08
CA PHE A 24 -4.59 34.08 2.76
C PHE A 24 -4.88 32.98 3.79
N ALA A 25 -5.92 33.17 4.62
CA ALA A 25 -6.32 32.16 5.60
C ALA A 25 -6.69 30.82 4.95
N VAL A 26 -7.48 30.86 3.86
CA VAL A 26 -7.84 29.66 3.10
C VAL A 26 -6.59 28.97 2.51
N LEU A 27 -5.64 29.74 1.98
CA LEU A 27 -4.38 29.21 1.45
C LEU A 27 -3.54 28.49 2.52
N VAL A 28 -3.43 29.09 3.71
CA VAL A 28 -2.72 28.49 4.85
C VAL A 28 -3.42 27.21 5.32
N THR A 29 -4.75 27.19 5.41
CA THR A 29 -5.51 26.02 5.82
C THR A 29 -5.39 24.88 4.82
N ILE A 30 -5.57 25.15 3.52
CA ILE A 30 -5.45 24.11 2.48
C ILE A 30 -3.99 23.62 2.39
N GLY A 31 -3.01 24.52 2.39
CA GLY A 31 -1.60 24.16 2.38
C GLY A 31 -1.20 23.34 3.61
N GLY A 32 -1.65 23.73 4.80
CA GLY A 32 -1.45 22.99 6.04
C GLY A 32 -2.11 21.61 6.02
N ALA A 33 -3.36 21.50 5.55
CA ALA A 33 -4.05 20.22 5.41
C ALA A 33 -3.33 19.31 4.40
N MET A 34 -2.86 19.84 3.28
CA MET A 34 -2.07 19.08 2.29
C MET A 34 -0.73 18.61 2.87
N ILE A 35 -0.05 19.44 3.66
CA ILE A 35 1.19 19.06 4.35
C ILE A 35 0.91 17.98 5.41
N LEU A 36 -0.16 18.10 6.18
CA LEU A 36 -0.55 17.10 7.17
C LEU A 36 -0.94 15.78 6.52
N LEU A 37 -1.70 15.80 5.43
CA LEU A 37 -2.01 14.62 4.62
C LEU A 37 -0.74 14.00 4.03
N TYR A 38 0.21 14.82 3.57
CA TYR A 38 1.49 14.35 3.05
C TYR A 38 2.38 13.73 4.15
N ILE A 39 2.43 14.33 5.35
CA ILE A 39 3.22 13.82 6.48
C ILE A 39 2.59 12.56 7.08
N GLN A 40 1.25 12.50 7.21
CA GLN A 40 0.54 11.29 7.64
C GLN A 40 0.75 10.12 6.67
N ASN A 41 0.96 10.42 5.39
CA ASN A 41 1.14 9.42 4.33
C ASN A 41 2.62 9.12 3.99
N ARG A 42 3.58 9.50 4.85
CA ARG A 42 4.98 9.09 4.72
C ARG A 42 5.20 7.72 5.35
N PHE A 43 5.22 6.70 4.50
CA PHE A 43 5.81 5.40 4.79
C PHE A 43 7.19 5.58 5.44
N VAL A 44 7.35 5.02 6.63
CA VAL A 44 8.67 4.78 7.22
C VAL A 44 9.32 3.68 6.37
N PRO A 45 10.56 3.83 5.89
CA PRO A 45 11.20 2.74 5.17
C PRO A 45 11.29 1.51 6.09
N PRO A 46 10.91 0.32 5.62
CA PRO A 46 11.05 -0.89 6.41
C PRO A 46 12.53 -1.09 6.75
N ARG A 47 12.83 -1.13 8.06
CA ARG A 47 14.12 -1.62 8.52
C ARG A 47 14.11 -3.13 8.36
N PHE A 48 14.56 -3.59 7.20
CA PHE A 48 14.72 -5.02 6.99
C PHE A 48 15.67 -5.61 8.04
N PRO A 49 15.41 -6.84 8.50
CA PRO A 49 16.39 -7.62 9.23
C PRO A 49 17.69 -7.69 8.42
N ASN A 50 18.82 -7.36 9.05
CA ASN A 50 20.15 -7.46 8.47
C ASN A 50 20.40 -8.89 7.98
N GLU A 51 21.11 -9.05 6.85
CA GLU A 51 21.42 -10.32 6.17
C GLU A 51 21.77 -11.49 7.12
N ALA A 52 22.37 -11.18 8.27
CA ALA A 52 22.65 -12.11 9.36
C ALA A 52 21.43 -12.81 10.01
N SER A 53 20.20 -12.43 9.67
CA SER A 53 18.95 -13.02 10.20
C SER A 53 18.16 -13.82 9.16
N ILE A 54 18.64 -13.86 7.92
CA ILE A 54 18.08 -14.67 6.86
C ILE A 54 18.90 -15.97 6.80
N VAL A 55 18.28 -17.09 7.19
CA VAL A 55 18.84 -18.41 6.88
C VAL A 55 18.56 -18.69 5.41
N ILE A 56 19.58 -18.59 4.56
CA ILE A 56 19.49 -19.02 3.15
C ILE A 56 19.79 -20.52 3.10
N PRO A 57 18.82 -21.38 2.71
CA PRO A 57 19.13 -22.77 2.40
C PRO A 57 19.90 -22.82 1.07
N ASP A 58 21.22 -23.06 1.16
CA ASP A 58 22.07 -23.37 0.02
C ASP A 58 21.66 -24.73 -0.60
N SER A 59 20.86 -24.75 -1.67
CA SER A 59 21.01 -25.75 -2.75
C SER A 59 20.08 -25.54 -3.95
N PRO A 60 20.56 -25.78 -5.19
CA PRO A 60 19.78 -25.70 -6.42
C PRO A 60 19.00 -26.99 -6.74
N ASP A 61 19.13 -28.03 -5.92
CA ASP A 61 18.32 -29.24 -5.99
C ASP A 61 17.18 -29.12 -4.99
N GLY A 62 15.94 -29.16 -5.49
CA GLY A 62 14.70 -28.97 -4.73
C GLY A 62 14.57 -29.86 -3.50
N VAL A 63 15.14 -29.41 -2.39
CA VAL A 63 14.77 -29.89 -1.07
C VAL A 63 13.51 -29.11 -0.68
N GLU A 64 12.36 -29.74 -0.96
CA GLU A 64 11.17 -29.53 -0.16
C GLU A 64 11.56 -29.79 1.29
N THR A 65 11.98 -28.76 2.02
CA THR A 65 11.98 -28.85 3.47
C THR A 65 10.52 -29.13 3.84
N PRO A 66 10.23 -30.20 4.61
CA PRO A 66 8.91 -30.38 5.16
C PRO A 66 8.73 -29.29 6.21
N VAL A 67 8.34 -28.10 5.75
CA VAL A 67 7.70 -27.10 6.60
C VAL A 67 6.37 -27.77 6.96
N ASP A 68 6.19 -28.00 8.27
CA ASP A 68 5.09 -28.73 8.88
C ASP A 68 3.81 -28.70 8.06
N GLY A 69 3.12 -29.84 7.97
CA GLY A 69 1.87 -29.98 7.22
C GLY A 69 0.81 -28.91 7.55
N ASN A 70 0.97 -28.15 8.63
CA ASN A 70 0.15 -27.04 9.10
C ASN A 70 0.45 -25.68 8.43
N ALA A 71 0.38 -25.62 7.09
CA ALA A 71 0.59 -24.38 6.33
C ALA A 71 -0.41 -24.25 5.17
N ILE A 72 -0.63 -23.02 4.69
CA ILE A 72 -1.32 -22.77 3.42
C ILE A 72 -0.31 -22.34 2.35
N SER A 73 -0.66 -22.55 1.09
CA SER A 73 0.13 -22.07 -0.06
C SER A 73 -0.44 -20.76 -0.59
N VAL A 74 0.41 -19.76 -0.79
CA VAL A 74 0.04 -18.52 -1.48
C VAL A 74 0.81 -18.49 -2.80
N SER A 75 0.07 -18.52 -3.90
CA SER A 75 0.65 -18.44 -5.26
C SER A 75 0.51 -17.02 -5.79
N LEU A 76 1.56 -16.50 -6.38
CA LEU A 76 1.57 -15.19 -7.04
C LEU A 76 1.88 -15.38 -8.50
N MET A 77 1.23 -14.58 -9.33
CA MET A 77 1.42 -14.61 -10.77
C MET A 77 1.27 -13.24 -11.38
N GLY A 78 1.88 -13.06 -12.55
CA GLY A 78 1.73 -11.85 -13.35
C GLY A 78 2.84 -10.83 -13.15
N ALA A 79 4.02 -11.22 -12.66
CA ALA A 79 5.19 -10.34 -12.72
C ALA A 79 5.55 -10.02 -14.19
N ALA A 80 6.19 -8.88 -14.41
CA ALA A 80 6.52 -8.41 -15.76
C ALA A 80 7.71 -9.16 -16.37
N ASN A 81 8.61 -9.61 -15.51
CA ASN A 81 9.83 -10.35 -15.78
C ASN A 81 10.25 -11.06 -14.47
N ASP A 82 11.41 -11.70 -14.46
CA ASP A 82 11.96 -12.41 -13.30
C ASP A 82 13.04 -11.59 -12.55
N GLU A 83 13.18 -10.30 -12.87
CA GLU A 83 14.08 -9.40 -12.14
C GLU A 83 13.43 -8.98 -10.83
N GLY A 84 14.23 -8.69 -9.80
CA GLY A 84 13.72 -8.26 -8.51
C GLY A 84 12.89 -9.33 -7.78
N THR A 85 11.89 -8.89 -7.02
CA THR A 85 11.14 -9.78 -6.12
C THR A 85 9.66 -9.46 -6.00
N PHE A 86 8.85 -10.47 -5.66
CA PHE A 86 7.51 -10.23 -5.14
C PHE A 86 7.60 -9.76 -3.69
N ARG A 87 6.85 -8.71 -3.36
CA ARG A 87 6.62 -8.28 -1.98
C ARG A 87 5.18 -8.45 -1.60
N LEU A 88 4.94 -9.00 -0.42
CA LEU A 88 3.61 -9.28 0.11
C LEU A 88 3.42 -8.69 1.49
N ALA A 89 2.23 -8.17 1.74
CA ALA A 89 1.75 -7.71 3.03
C ALA A 89 0.37 -8.31 3.33
N PHE A 90 0.21 -8.86 4.52
CA PHE A 90 -1.02 -9.50 5.00
C PHE A 90 -1.68 -8.65 6.07
N TYR A 91 -3.01 -8.54 5.97
CA TYR A 91 -3.84 -7.66 6.78
C TYR A 91 -5.01 -8.42 7.39
N GLU A 92 -5.35 -8.11 8.63
CA GLU A 92 -6.40 -8.80 9.40
C GLU A 92 -7.66 -7.94 9.60
N ASN A 93 -7.60 -6.65 9.22
CA ASN A 93 -8.70 -5.71 9.38
C ASN A 93 -8.56 -4.48 8.46
N SER A 94 -9.63 -3.71 8.34
CA SER A 94 -9.68 -2.47 7.56
C SER A 94 -8.81 -1.33 8.10
N GLU A 95 -8.52 -1.31 9.41
CA GLU A 95 -7.68 -0.27 10.03
C GLU A 95 -6.18 -0.39 9.70
N SER A 96 -5.74 -1.61 9.38
CA SER A 96 -4.36 -1.93 8.97
C SER A 96 -4.19 -1.99 7.45
N PHE A 97 -5.27 -2.22 6.71
CA PHE A 97 -5.23 -2.49 5.29
C PHE A 97 -4.54 -1.37 4.50
N ASN A 98 -3.64 -1.76 3.60
CA ASN A 98 -2.84 -0.88 2.76
C ASN A 98 -1.86 0.06 3.52
N ASP A 99 -1.65 -0.15 4.83
CA ASP A 99 -0.55 0.40 5.62
C ASP A 99 0.46 -0.72 5.92
N VAL A 100 1.53 -0.79 5.13
CA VAL A 100 2.54 -1.88 5.21
C VAL A 100 3.13 -2.02 6.62
N GLU A 101 3.24 -0.95 7.40
CA GLU A 101 3.79 -1.02 8.76
C GLU A 101 2.85 -1.73 9.73
N ARG A 102 1.54 -1.67 9.46
CA ARG A 102 0.48 -2.34 10.23
C ARG A 102 0.13 -3.74 9.72
N ALA A 103 0.77 -4.21 8.65
CA ALA A 103 0.62 -5.59 8.20
C ALA A 103 1.13 -6.55 9.29
N PHE A 104 0.32 -7.55 9.64
CA PHE A 104 0.70 -8.54 10.67
C PHE A 104 1.78 -9.50 10.17
N LEU A 105 1.87 -9.69 8.84
CA LEU A 105 2.92 -10.46 8.19
C LEU A 105 3.38 -9.75 6.91
N ARG A 106 4.70 -9.73 6.71
CA ARG A 106 5.35 -9.24 5.49
C ARG A 106 6.34 -10.28 5.02
N THR A 107 6.41 -10.51 3.72
CA THR A 107 7.40 -11.43 3.15
C THR A 107 7.78 -11.03 1.74
N THR A 108 8.90 -11.56 1.29
CA THR A 108 9.44 -11.39 -0.05
C THR A 108 9.66 -12.76 -0.67
N ALA A 109 9.44 -12.88 -1.97
CA ALA A 109 9.61 -14.13 -2.70
C ALA A 109 10.33 -13.89 -4.03
N PRO A 110 11.28 -14.76 -4.42
CA PRO A 110 11.91 -14.69 -5.73
C PRO A 110 10.87 -15.02 -6.82
N ILE A 111 11.08 -14.43 -7.99
CA ILE A 111 10.22 -14.62 -9.15
C ILE A 111 10.86 -15.64 -10.08
N LYS A 112 10.04 -16.55 -10.62
CA LYS A 112 10.45 -17.48 -11.66
C LYS A 112 9.30 -17.66 -12.65
N ASP A 113 9.58 -17.46 -13.93
CA ASP A 113 8.60 -17.51 -15.02
C ASP A 113 7.39 -16.59 -14.76
N GLY A 114 7.62 -15.43 -14.14
CA GLY A 114 6.58 -14.46 -13.77
C GLY A 114 5.70 -14.84 -12.57
N GLU A 115 6.06 -15.91 -11.86
CA GLU A 115 5.27 -16.53 -10.80
C GLU A 115 6.11 -16.83 -9.55
N CYS A 116 5.45 -17.05 -8.42
CA CYS A 116 6.07 -17.67 -7.26
C CYS A 116 5.04 -18.40 -6.40
N ARG A 117 5.51 -19.29 -5.52
CA ARG A 117 4.68 -19.95 -4.51
C ARG A 117 5.38 -19.93 -3.18
N ILE A 118 4.72 -19.39 -2.17
CA ILE A 118 5.20 -19.38 -0.79
C ILE A 118 4.30 -20.24 0.09
N ARG A 119 4.85 -20.70 1.21
CA ARG A 119 4.08 -21.34 2.28
C ARG A 119 4.03 -20.41 3.48
N VAL A 120 2.85 -20.30 4.08
CA VAL A 120 2.62 -19.50 5.28
C VAL A 120 1.98 -20.41 6.33
N GLY A 121 2.54 -20.45 7.53
CA GLY A 121 2.04 -21.27 8.64
C GLY A 121 0.57 -20.96 8.94
N TYR A 122 -0.24 -22.00 9.06
CA TYR A 122 -1.70 -21.90 9.18
C TYR A 122 -2.13 -21.08 10.40
N GLU A 123 -1.42 -21.23 11.52
CA GLU A 123 -1.69 -20.53 12.78
C GLU A 123 -1.35 -19.03 12.74
N MET A 124 -0.54 -18.58 11.77
CA MET A 124 -0.18 -17.16 11.64
C MET A 124 -1.23 -16.35 10.91
N ILE A 125 -2.19 -17.00 10.23
CA ILE A 125 -3.19 -16.33 9.41
C ILE A 125 -4.54 -16.38 10.15
N PRO A 126 -5.27 -15.26 10.30
CA PRO A 126 -6.62 -15.27 10.85
C PRO A 126 -7.62 -15.98 9.93
N GLU A 127 -8.86 -16.18 10.39
CA GLU A 127 -9.90 -16.85 9.56
C GLU A 127 -10.26 -16.05 8.30
N GLU A 128 -10.24 -14.72 8.40
CA GLU A 128 -10.42 -13.78 7.30
C GLU A 128 -9.21 -12.86 7.24
N PHE A 129 -8.68 -12.66 6.04
CA PHE A 129 -7.52 -11.81 5.83
C PHE A 129 -7.50 -11.27 4.41
N ALA A 130 -6.73 -10.20 4.20
CA ALA A 130 -6.43 -9.69 2.88
C ALA A 130 -4.92 -9.69 2.64
N VAL A 131 -4.52 -9.78 1.38
CA VAL A 131 -3.13 -9.73 0.94
C VAL A 131 -2.98 -8.67 -0.13
N ALA A 132 -2.01 -7.78 0.03
CA ALA A 132 -1.53 -6.93 -1.04
C ALA A 132 -0.18 -7.47 -1.52
N ALA A 133 0.04 -7.46 -2.83
CA ALA A 133 1.30 -7.87 -3.43
C ALA A 133 1.72 -6.94 -4.56
N TYR A 134 3.03 -6.79 -4.75
CA TYR A 134 3.58 -6.10 -5.91
C TYR A 134 4.90 -6.69 -6.36
N HIS A 135 5.24 -6.42 -7.61
CA HIS A 135 6.54 -6.69 -8.22
C HIS A 135 7.47 -5.51 -7.92
N ASP A 136 8.51 -5.72 -7.12
CA ASP A 136 9.59 -4.75 -6.90
C ASP A 136 10.69 -5.06 -7.92
N GLU A 137 10.64 -4.42 -9.08
CA GLU A 137 11.53 -4.72 -10.22
C GLU A 137 12.97 -4.29 -9.96
N ASN A 138 13.18 -3.30 -9.10
CA ASN A 138 14.49 -2.73 -8.81
C ASN A 138 15.00 -3.02 -7.39
N ASP A 139 14.31 -3.88 -6.65
CA ASP A 139 14.59 -4.30 -5.27
C ASP A 139 14.75 -3.14 -4.27
N ASN A 140 14.06 -2.03 -4.48
CA ASN A 140 14.20 -0.84 -3.63
C ASN A 140 13.37 -0.88 -2.34
N GLY A 141 12.49 -1.87 -2.16
CA GLY A 141 11.67 -2.02 -0.97
C GLY A 141 10.34 -1.29 -0.97
N VAL A 142 10.02 -0.54 -2.03
CA VAL A 142 8.83 0.31 -2.10
C VAL A 142 8.11 0.13 -3.44
N LEU A 143 6.78 0.21 -3.42
CA LEU A 143 6.00 0.23 -4.65
C LEU A 143 6.22 1.55 -5.38
N ASP A 144 6.93 1.51 -6.51
CA ASP A 144 7.27 2.71 -7.26
C ASP A 144 6.03 3.37 -7.87
N ARG A 145 6.04 4.71 -7.87
CA ARG A 145 4.92 5.54 -8.32
C ARG A 145 5.41 6.69 -9.17
N ASN A 146 4.60 7.08 -10.14
CA ASN A 146 4.86 8.29 -10.91
C ASN A 146 4.57 9.57 -10.08
N ARG A 147 4.83 10.75 -10.67
CA ARG A 147 4.60 12.05 -10.01
C ARG A 147 3.16 12.34 -9.60
N LEU A 148 2.19 11.56 -10.11
CA LEU A 148 0.77 11.63 -9.76
C LEU A 148 0.39 10.60 -8.67
N GLY A 149 1.36 9.82 -8.17
CA GLY A 149 1.13 8.80 -7.15
C GLY A 149 0.56 7.48 -7.67
N ILE A 150 0.51 7.28 -8.99
CA ILE A 150 0.01 6.04 -9.61
C ILE A 150 1.15 5.01 -9.63
N PRO A 151 0.92 3.76 -9.19
CA PRO A 151 1.91 2.69 -9.27
C PRO A 151 2.44 2.51 -10.70
N THR A 152 3.76 2.44 -10.82
CA THR A 152 4.46 2.15 -12.09
C THR A 152 4.84 0.68 -12.22
N GLU A 153 4.90 -0.02 -11.10
CA GLU A 153 5.11 -1.46 -11.04
C GLU A 153 3.77 -2.20 -10.89
N ARG A 154 3.78 -3.47 -11.27
CA ARG A 154 2.60 -4.33 -11.19
C ARG A 154 2.24 -4.61 -9.75
N TYR A 155 0.96 -4.50 -9.43
CA TYR A 155 0.44 -4.76 -8.09
C TYR A 155 -0.90 -5.47 -8.15
N GLY A 156 -1.31 -6.03 -7.03
CA GLY A 156 -2.57 -6.77 -6.91
C GLY A 156 -2.96 -7.01 -5.47
N PHE A 157 -4.21 -7.41 -5.30
CA PHE A 157 -4.79 -7.76 -4.02
C PHE A 157 -5.41 -9.15 -4.10
N SER A 158 -5.54 -9.81 -2.96
CA SER A 158 -6.37 -11.01 -2.82
C SER A 158 -7.82 -10.74 -3.28
N SER A 159 -8.55 -11.80 -3.62
CA SER A 159 -9.87 -11.72 -4.27
C SER A 159 -9.85 -11.00 -5.63
N ASN A 160 -8.66 -10.66 -6.17
CA ASN A 160 -8.51 -9.82 -7.37
C ASN A 160 -9.26 -8.48 -7.23
N ALA A 161 -9.34 -7.97 -6.00
CA ALA A 161 -10.05 -6.75 -5.64
C ALA A 161 -9.42 -5.50 -6.27
N ARG A 162 -10.26 -4.51 -6.62
CA ARG A 162 -9.84 -3.28 -7.29
C ARG A 162 -10.73 -2.10 -6.96
N GLY A 163 -10.11 -1.04 -6.46
CA GLY A 163 -10.74 0.26 -6.35
C GLY A 163 -10.81 0.98 -7.71
N LEU A 164 -11.83 1.82 -7.88
CA LEU A 164 -11.97 2.72 -9.02
C LEU A 164 -11.02 3.93 -8.90
N THR A 165 -10.82 4.40 -7.68
CA THR A 165 -10.03 5.60 -7.35
C THR A 165 -9.10 5.31 -6.18
N GLY A 166 -8.18 4.36 -6.35
CA GLY A 166 -7.21 3.96 -5.32
C GLY A 166 -7.21 2.45 -5.04
N PRO A 167 -6.63 2.02 -3.91
CA PRO A 167 -6.77 0.65 -3.44
C PRO A 167 -8.27 0.30 -3.21
N PRO A 168 -8.64 -0.98 -3.29
CA PRO A 168 -9.98 -1.44 -2.89
C PRO A 168 -10.20 -1.25 -1.39
N ASP A 169 -11.44 -1.45 -0.93
CA ASP A 169 -11.71 -1.60 0.49
C ASP A 169 -11.22 -2.98 0.99
N TYR A 170 -10.97 -3.10 2.30
CA TYR A 170 -10.51 -4.36 2.90
C TYR A 170 -11.47 -5.51 2.60
N GLU A 171 -12.76 -5.26 2.76
CA GLU A 171 -13.83 -6.23 2.58
C GLU A 171 -13.88 -6.79 1.15
N GLU A 172 -13.50 -5.98 0.14
CA GLU A 172 -13.43 -6.44 -1.24
C GLU A 172 -12.23 -7.37 -1.47
N ALA A 173 -11.12 -7.11 -0.77
CA ALA A 173 -9.88 -7.89 -0.84
C ALA A 173 -9.87 -9.11 0.09
N THR A 174 -10.77 -9.18 1.07
CA THR A 174 -10.82 -10.26 2.06
C THR A 174 -11.04 -11.62 1.40
N VAL A 175 -10.28 -12.59 1.86
CA VAL A 175 -10.44 -14.01 1.56
C VAL A 175 -10.54 -14.81 2.85
N GLN A 176 -11.27 -15.92 2.79
CA GLN A 176 -11.28 -16.88 3.89
C GLN A 176 -9.99 -17.72 3.85
N ARG A 177 -9.40 -17.96 5.03
CA ARG A 177 -8.26 -18.86 5.19
C ARG A 177 -8.63 -20.26 4.70
N PRO A 178 -7.93 -20.80 3.68
CA PRO A 178 -8.11 -22.18 3.28
C PRO A 178 -7.79 -23.13 4.41
N GLU A 179 -8.30 -24.36 4.35
CA GLU A 179 -7.85 -25.44 5.23
C GLU A 179 -6.33 -25.67 5.11
N VAL A 180 -5.79 -26.37 6.09
CA VAL A 180 -4.40 -26.81 6.10
C VAL A 180 -4.04 -27.54 4.79
N GLY A 181 -2.97 -27.10 4.12
CA GLY A 181 -2.56 -27.59 2.80
C GLY A 181 -3.29 -26.95 1.62
N GLY A 182 -4.32 -26.14 1.87
CA GLY A 182 -5.04 -25.38 0.86
C GLY A 182 -4.22 -24.24 0.26
N SER A 183 -4.80 -23.57 -0.73
CA SER A 183 -4.09 -22.50 -1.45
C SER A 183 -4.96 -21.31 -1.83
N ILE A 184 -4.37 -20.13 -1.85
CA ILE A 184 -4.91 -18.93 -2.51
C ILE A 184 -3.99 -18.48 -3.65
N THR A 185 -4.55 -17.76 -4.62
CA THR A 185 -3.80 -17.17 -5.74
C THR A 185 -4.01 -15.67 -5.78
N ILE A 186 -2.93 -14.93 -6.02
CA ILE A 186 -2.93 -13.47 -6.16
C ILE A 186 -2.36 -13.14 -7.53
N ALA A 187 -3.16 -12.48 -8.36
CA ALA A 187 -2.71 -11.98 -9.66
C ALA A 187 -2.35 -10.50 -9.54
N ILE A 188 -1.12 -10.16 -9.94
CA ILE A 188 -0.68 -8.77 -10.10
C ILE A 188 -0.67 -8.39 -11.58
N ARG A 189 -0.79 -7.10 -11.88
CA ARG A 189 -0.84 -6.60 -13.26
C ARG A 189 -0.56 -5.11 -13.35
#